data_AF-A0A7C4GSJ9-F1
#
_entry.id   AF-A0A7C4GSJ9-F1
#
_cell.length_a   1.000
_cell.length_b   1.000
_cell.length_c   1.000
_cell.angle_alpha   90.00
_cell.angle_beta   90.00
_cell.angle_gamma   90.00
#
_symmetry.space_group_name_H-M   'P 1'
#
loop_
_entity.id
_entity.type
_entity.pdbx_description
1 polymer ?
#
loop_
_entity_poly.entity_id
_entity_poly.type
_entity_poly.pdbx_seq_one_letter_code
_entity_poly.pdbx_strand_id
1 'polypeptide(L)'
;MSGSESLLPYIKGEKNSEQPTIIVDSREASAAPKIIKGLKELGALIKIETLDKGDYVISDECAFERKTVQDFVYTLTHRYLFEQLFLLKEAYPKPFILIEGYFPIIYKFSKINPSSVWGAIFALAK
;
A
#
# COMPACT_ATOMS: atom_id res chain seq x y z
N MET A 1 -14.72 15.49 -18.87
CA MET A 1 -15.08 14.06 -18.85
C MET A 1 -14.24 13.35 -17.81
N SER A 2 -14.83 12.38 -17.13
CA SER A 2 -14.27 11.53 -16.06
C SER A 2 -14.07 12.24 -14.71
N GLY A 3 -15.17 12.41 -13.97
CA GLY A 3 -15.07 12.52 -12.52
C GLY A 3 -14.37 11.28 -11.99
N SER A 4 -13.34 11.47 -11.18
CA SER A 4 -12.73 10.39 -10.42
C SER A 4 -13.83 9.75 -9.57
N GLU A 5 -14.26 8.54 -9.95
CA GLU A 5 -15.18 7.73 -9.17
C GLU A 5 -14.49 7.37 -7.86
N SER A 6 -14.60 8.26 -6.88
CA SER A 6 -14.14 7.99 -5.53
C SER A 6 -14.99 6.86 -4.96
N LEU A 7 -14.42 6.04 -4.07
CA LEU A 7 -15.18 5.04 -3.34
C LEU A 7 -16.09 5.65 -2.25
N LEU A 8 -16.01 6.97 -2.03
CA LEU A 8 -16.80 7.70 -1.03
C LEU A 8 -18.32 7.45 -1.11
N PRO A 9 -18.97 7.44 -2.29
CA PRO A 9 -20.37 7.06 -2.43
C PRO A 9 -20.71 5.63 -1.95
N TYR A 10 -19.77 4.69 -1.97
CA TYR A 10 -19.98 3.31 -1.49
C TYR A 10 -19.73 3.13 0.01
N ILE A 11 -19.15 4.14 0.68
CA ILE A 11 -18.89 4.14 2.13
C ILE A 11 -20.14 4.56 2.94
N LYS A 12 -21.19 5.09 2.29
CA LYS A 12 -22.46 5.42 2.96
C LYS A 12 -23.31 4.16 3.23
N GLY A 13 -22.80 3.30 4.11
CA GLY A 13 -23.54 2.25 4.79
C GLY A 13 -23.97 2.70 6.19
N GLU A 14 -25.15 2.25 6.59
CA GLU A 14 -25.90 2.65 7.78
C GLU A 14 -25.11 2.55 9.10
N LYS A 15 -25.43 3.44 10.05
CA LYS A 15 -24.93 3.43 11.44
C LYS A 15 -25.38 2.15 12.17
N ASN A 16 -24.65 1.04 11.97
CA ASN A 16 -24.59 -0.11 12.88
C ASN A 16 -23.51 -1.13 12.42
N SER A 17 -22.29 -0.67 12.16
CA SER A 17 -21.19 -1.54 11.72
C SER A 17 -20.10 -1.63 12.77
N GLU A 18 -19.65 -2.84 13.06
CA GLU A 18 -18.49 -3.12 13.90
C GLU A 18 -17.28 -2.29 13.43
N GLN A 19 -16.52 -1.74 14.37
CA GLN A 19 -15.31 -0.99 14.06
C GLN A 19 -14.33 -1.89 13.29
N PRO A 20 -13.85 -1.49 12.09
CA PRO A 20 -12.98 -2.33 11.30
C PRO A 20 -11.67 -2.57 12.06
N THR A 21 -11.30 -3.84 12.21
CA THR A 21 -10.02 -4.21 12.81
C THR A 21 -8.95 -4.27 11.72
N ILE A 22 -7.86 -3.55 11.90
CA ILE A 22 -6.71 -3.55 11.00
C ILE A 22 -5.50 -4.05 11.79
N ILE A 23 -4.85 -5.08 11.27
CA ILE A 23 -3.58 -5.58 11.81
C ILE A 23 -2.46 -4.85 11.06
N VAL A 24 -1.54 -4.23 11.79
CA VAL A 24 -0.45 -3.43 11.24
C VAL A 24 0.87 -4.06 11.62
N ASP A 25 1.77 -4.19 10.64
CA ASP A 25 3.13 -4.67 10.90
C ASP A 25 3.87 -3.74 11.88
N SER A 26 4.62 -4.34 12.80
CA SER A 26 5.34 -3.60 13.85
C SER A 26 6.38 -2.62 13.31
N ARG A 27 7.02 -2.92 12.16
CA ARG A 27 7.97 -2.03 11.49
C ARG A 27 7.24 -0.85 10.85
N GLU A 28 6.13 -1.11 10.15
CA GLU A 28 5.33 -0.04 9.55
C GLU A 28 4.69 0.84 10.62
N ALA A 29 4.23 0.25 11.72
CA ALA A 29 3.69 1.00 12.85
C ALA A 29 4.71 2.00 13.44
N SER A 30 5.98 1.61 13.43
CA SER A 30 7.09 2.44 13.87
C SER A 30 7.48 3.50 12.83
N ALA A 31 7.43 3.16 11.54
CA ALA A 31 7.78 4.04 10.43
C ALA A 31 6.71 5.12 10.15
N ALA A 32 5.43 4.79 10.32
CA ALA A 32 4.30 5.64 9.93
C ALA A 32 3.27 5.87 11.06
N PRO A 33 3.67 6.41 12.23
CA PRO A 33 2.78 6.61 13.38
C PRO A 33 1.59 7.55 13.08
N LYS A 34 1.75 8.48 12.14
CA LYS A 34 0.68 9.38 11.69
C LYS A 34 -0.47 8.63 11.00
N ILE A 35 -0.16 7.58 10.23
CA ILE A 35 -1.17 6.76 9.55
C ILE A 35 -2.01 6.02 10.60
N ILE A 36 -1.35 5.39 11.59
CA ILE A 36 -2.05 4.72 12.70
C ILE A 36 -2.99 5.68 13.43
N LYS A 37 -2.49 6.89 13.73
CA LYS A 37 -3.31 7.91 14.40
C LYS A 37 -4.54 8.26 13.55
N GLY A 38 -4.37 8.51 12.26
CA GLY A 38 -5.47 8.81 11.35
C GLY A 38 -6.49 7.67 11.25
N LEU A 39 -6.04 6.41 11.15
CA LEU A 39 -6.92 5.25 11.11
C LEU A 39 -7.75 5.11 12.40
N LYS A 40 -7.13 5.34 13.57
CA LYS A 40 -7.83 5.36 14.86
C LYS A 40 -8.87 6.48 14.95
N GLU A 41 -8.53 7.69 14.48
CA GLU A 41 -9.45 8.84 14.43
C GLU A 41 -10.64 8.60 13.51
N LEU A 42 -10.46 7.80 12.46
CA LEU A 42 -11.53 7.34 11.56
C LEU A 42 -12.36 6.17 12.12
N GLY A 43 -12.03 5.68 13.32
CA GLY A 43 -12.80 4.64 14.02
C GLY A 43 -12.33 3.20 13.81
N ALA A 44 -11.13 2.98 13.26
CA ALA A 44 -10.57 1.63 13.13
C ALA A 44 -9.93 1.13 14.44
N LEU A 45 -10.12 -0.15 14.74
CA LEU A 45 -9.41 -0.87 15.80
C LEU A 45 -8.05 -1.32 15.26
N ILE A 46 -6.96 -0.83 15.85
CA ILE A 46 -5.61 -1.17 15.40
C ILE A 46 -4.99 -2.23 16.30
N LYS A 47 -4.56 -3.35 15.71
CA LYS A 47 -3.70 -4.35 16.34
C LYS A 47 -2.31 -4.26 15.71
N ILE A 48 -1.27 -4.24 16.54
CA ILE A 48 0.11 -4.22 16.05
C ILE A 48 0.69 -5.61 16.26
N GLU A 49 1.11 -6.24 15.18
CA GLU A 49 1.72 -7.58 15.19
C GLU A 49 2.95 -7.61 14.29
N THR A 50 3.76 -8.65 14.40
CA THR A 50 4.88 -8.86 13.47
C THR A 50 4.34 -9.69 12.31
N LEU A 51 4.35 -9.13 11.11
CA LEU A 51 3.80 -9.79 9.93
C LEU A 51 4.92 -10.31 9.03
N ASP A 52 4.76 -11.54 8.54
CA ASP A 52 5.69 -12.11 7.57
C ASP A 52 5.53 -11.48 6.18
N LYS A 53 4.33 -10.97 5.86
CA LYS A 53 3.91 -10.41 4.56
C LYS A 53 2.88 -9.29 4.74
N GLY A 54 3.09 -8.18 4.01
CA GLY A 54 2.20 -7.01 4.01
C GLY A 54 2.41 -6.09 5.20
N ASP A 55 2.01 -4.83 5.04
CA ASP A 55 2.14 -3.79 6.06
C ASP A 55 0.83 -3.59 6.84
N TYR A 56 -0.31 -3.72 6.17
CA TYR A 56 -1.64 -3.58 6.76
C TYR A 56 -2.55 -4.71 6.28
N VAL A 57 -3.02 -5.56 7.19
CA VAL A 57 -3.96 -6.64 6.90
C VAL A 57 -5.35 -6.19 7.32
N ILE A 58 -6.26 -6.17 6.34
CA ILE A 58 -7.64 -5.71 6.50
C ILE A 58 -8.59 -6.90 6.67
N SER A 59 -8.27 -8.03 6.03
CA SER A 59 -8.97 -9.30 6.20
C SER A 59 -8.05 -10.48 5.90
N ASP A 60 -8.54 -11.70 6.08
CA ASP A 60 -7.91 -12.94 5.63
C ASP A 60 -7.58 -12.94 4.12
N GLU A 61 -8.36 -12.21 3.32
CA GLU A 61 -8.15 -12.10 1.89
C GLU A 61 -7.31 -10.90 1.45
N CYS A 62 -7.25 -9.84 2.26
CA CYS A 62 -6.87 -8.49 1.81
C CYS A 62 -5.76 -7.89 2.68
N ALA A 63 -4.65 -7.55 2.03
CA ALA A 63 -3.54 -6.85 2.63
C ALA A 63 -3.03 -5.72 1.74
N PHE A 64 -2.54 -4.65 2.37
CA PHE A 64 -1.90 -3.52 1.73
C PHE A 64 -0.40 -3.52 2.02
N GLU A 65 0.37 -3.29 0.98
CA GLU A 65 1.80 -2.99 1.02
C GLU A 65 1.98 -1.50 0.71
N ARG A 66 2.50 -0.74 1.65
CA ARG A 66 2.81 0.67 1.47
C ARG A 66 4.22 0.79 0.90
N LYS A 67 4.40 1.67 -0.09
CA LYS A 67 5.71 1.89 -0.69
C LYS A 67 5.85 3.33 -1.12
N THR A 68 6.89 4.01 -0.67
CA THR A 68 7.16 5.36 -1.18
C THR A 68 7.65 5.27 -2.63
N VAL A 69 7.49 6.33 -3.42
CA VAL A 69 8.07 6.40 -4.78
C VAL A 69 9.58 6.14 -4.76
N GLN A 70 10.27 6.60 -3.71
CA GLN A 70 11.72 6.39 -3.54
C GLN A 70 12.04 4.91 -3.29
N ASP A 71 11.31 4.26 -2.39
CA ASP A 71 11.48 2.83 -2.12
C ASP A 71 11.11 1.99 -3.35
N PHE A 72 10.05 2.37 -4.07
CA PHE A 72 9.67 1.70 -5.31
C PHE A 72 10.80 1.75 -6.34
N VAL A 73 11.41 2.91 -6.57
CA VAL A 73 12.56 3.04 -7.48
C VAL A 73 13.77 2.25 -6.96
N TYR A 74 14.03 2.31 -5.66
CA TYR A 74 15.14 1.61 -5.04
C TYR A 74 14.99 0.09 -5.19
N THR A 75 13.85 -0.47 -4.80
CA THR A 75 13.52 -1.91 -4.92
C THR A 75 13.53 -2.38 -6.37
N LEU A 76 13.05 -1.56 -7.31
CA LEU A 76 13.10 -1.86 -8.75
C LEU A 76 14.54 -1.93 -9.26
N THR A 77 15.39 -0.97 -8.88
CA THR A 77 16.80 -0.92 -9.30
C THR A 77 17.59 -2.14 -8.79
N HIS A 78 17.25 -2.63 -7.61
CA HIS A 78 17.88 -3.79 -6.98
C HIS A 78 17.18 -5.13 -7.29
N ARG A 79 16.19 -5.12 -8.20
CA ARG A 79 15.52 -6.31 -8.76
C ARG A 79 14.65 -7.14 -7.83
N TYR A 80 14.42 -6.73 -6.58
CA TYR A 80 13.60 -7.49 -5.63
C TYR A 80 12.14 -7.01 -5.53
N LEU A 81 11.76 -5.95 -6.27
CA LEU A 81 10.36 -5.46 -6.27
C LEU A 81 9.37 -6.57 -6.63
N PHE A 82 9.54 -7.24 -7.76
CA PHE A 82 8.58 -8.27 -8.20
C PHE A 82 8.55 -9.50 -7.29
N GLU A 83 9.69 -9.86 -6.68
CA GLU A 83 9.76 -10.94 -5.69
C GLU A 83 8.91 -10.63 -4.47
N GLN A 84 9.03 -9.41 -3.91
CA GLN A 84 8.21 -8.97 -2.79
C GLN A 84 6.71 -8.99 -3.11
N LEU A 85 6.35 -8.53 -4.32
CA LEU A 85 4.95 -8.48 -4.73
C LEU A 85 4.37 -9.85 -5.05
N PHE A 86 5.19 -10.77 -5.56
CA PHE A 86 4.79 -12.16 -5.76
C PHE A 86 4.51 -12.84 -4.42
N LEU A 87 5.40 -12.67 -3.44
CA LEU A 87 5.20 -13.19 -2.09
C LEU A 87 3.93 -12.63 -1.42
N LEU A 88 3.61 -11.36 -1.66
CA LEU A 88 2.35 -10.77 -1.17
C LEU A 88 1.13 -11.40 -1.85
N LYS A 89 1.21 -11.65 -3.16
CA LYS A 89 0.14 -12.29 -3.96
C LYS A 89 -0.05 -13.77 -3.62
N GLU A 90 1.00 -14.46 -3.20
CA GLU A 90 0.89 -15.83 -2.69
C GLU A 90 0.21 -15.88 -1.33
N ALA A 91 0.46 -14.88 -0.47
CA ALA A 91 -0.10 -14.83 0.87
C ALA A 91 -1.56 -14.37 0.90
N TYR A 92 -1.93 -13.43 0.04
CA TYR A 92 -3.26 -12.81 0.04
C TYR A 92 -3.93 -12.90 -1.34
N PRO A 93 -5.17 -13.42 -1.43
CA PRO A 93 -5.96 -13.43 -2.66
C PRO A 93 -6.19 -12.05 -3.30
N LYS A 94 -6.32 -11.01 -2.47
CA LYS A 94 -6.61 -9.62 -2.89
C LYS A 94 -5.55 -8.66 -2.34
N PRO A 95 -4.31 -8.72 -2.84
CA PRO A 95 -3.24 -7.84 -2.38
C PRO A 95 -3.36 -6.46 -3.03
N PHE A 96 -3.04 -5.41 -2.28
CA PHE A 96 -2.97 -4.04 -2.77
C PHE A 96 -1.59 -3.44 -2.53
N ILE A 97 -1.13 -2.62 -3.46
CA ILE A 97 0.09 -1.83 -3.30
C ILE A 97 -0.33 -0.36 -3.30
N LEU A 98 0.00 0.35 -2.23
CA LEU A 98 -0.20 1.79 -2.12
C LEU A 98 1.13 2.49 -2.38
N ILE A 99 1.27 3.09 -3.56
CA ILE A 99 2.44 3.91 -3.88
C ILE A 99 2.20 5.35 -3.42
N GLU A 100 2.99 5.80 -2.46
CA GLU A 100 2.89 7.13 -1.87
C GLU A 100 4.03 8.05 -2.35
N GLY A 101 3.67 9.27 -2.75
CA GLY A 101 4.62 10.34 -3.00
C GLY A 101 4.48 10.98 -4.38
N TYR A 102 5.43 11.85 -4.70
CA TYR A 102 5.39 12.66 -5.92
C TYR A 102 6.18 12.00 -7.06
N PHE A 103 5.48 11.35 -7.99
CA PHE A 103 6.12 10.61 -9.10
C PHE A 103 7.14 11.41 -9.92
N PRO A 104 6.97 12.71 -10.24
CA PRO A 104 7.98 13.42 -11.01
C PRO A 104 9.35 13.56 -10.29
N ILE A 105 9.48 13.15 -9.03
CA ILE A 105 10.78 12.95 -8.39
C ILE A 105 11.65 11.92 -9.12
N ILE A 106 11.04 11.00 -9.88
CA ILE A 106 11.78 9.92 -10.55
C ILE A 106 12.79 10.44 -11.57
N TYR A 107 12.53 11.60 -12.18
CA TYR A 107 13.43 12.25 -13.13
C TYR A 107 14.72 12.79 -12.50
N LYS A 108 14.77 12.84 -11.16
CA LYS A 108 15.98 13.23 -10.41
C LYS A 108 16.90 12.05 -10.11
N PHE A 109 16.44 10.80 -10.27
CA PHE A 109 17.29 9.63 -10.05
C PHE A 109 18.20 9.40 -11.25
N SER A 110 19.51 9.37 -11.04
CA SER A 110 20.50 9.13 -12.11
C SER A 110 20.73 7.66 -12.41
N LYS A 111 20.40 6.76 -11.47
CA LYS A 111 20.71 5.32 -11.56
C LYS A 111 19.65 4.50 -12.33
N ILE A 112 18.55 5.11 -12.73
CA ILE A 112 17.46 4.42 -13.43
C ILE A 112 16.88 5.31 -14.53
N ASN A 113 16.49 4.71 -15.66
CA ASN A 113 15.73 5.41 -16.68
C ASN A 113 14.27 5.56 -16.21
N PRO A 114 13.67 6.78 -16.23
CA PRO A 114 12.26 6.97 -15.86
C PRO A 114 11.30 6.04 -16.60
N SER A 115 11.58 5.70 -17.86
CA SER A 115 10.76 4.76 -18.63
C SER A 115 10.71 3.36 -18.02
N SER A 116 11.78 2.91 -17.34
CA SER A 116 11.78 1.65 -16.60
C SER A 116 10.84 1.67 -15.41
N VAL A 117 10.73 2.82 -14.72
CA VAL A 117 9.81 3.01 -13.61
C VAL A 117 8.36 2.96 -14.11
N TRP A 118 8.06 3.69 -15.19
CA TRP A 118 6.73 3.65 -15.82
C TRP A 118 6.38 2.25 -16.32
N GLY A 119 7.33 1.56 -16.96
CA GLY A 119 7.14 0.18 -17.40
C GLY A 119 6.80 -0.77 -16.25
N ALA A 120 7.46 -0.61 -15.10
CA ALA A 120 7.14 -1.38 -13.90
C ALA A 120 5.71 -1.08 -13.40
N ILE A 121 5.30 0.19 -13.34
CA ILE A 121 3.94 0.57 -12.92
C ILE A 121 2.89 -0.06 -13.86
N PHE A 122 3.09 0.00 -15.19
CA PHE A 122 2.18 -0.62 -16.15
C PHE A 122 2.13 -2.14 -16.03
N ALA A 123 3.26 -2.78 -15.71
CA ALA A 123 3.30 -4.22 -15.47
C ALA A 123 2.54 -4.63 -14.20
N LEU A 124 2.51 -3.76 -13.18
CA LEU A 124 1.77 -3.99 -11.93
C LEU A 124 0.28 -3.69 -12.03
N ALA A 125 -0.10 -2.74 -12.89
CA ALA A 125 -1.50 -2.36 -13.09
C ALA A 125 -2.28 -3.30 -14.01
N LYS A 126 -1.61 -4.33 -14.56
CA LYS A 126 -2.19 -5.31 -15.47
C LYS A 126 -2.64 -6.56 -14.72
#